data_AF-A0A238W3Q3-F1
#
_entry.id   AF-A0A238W3Q3-F1
#
_cell.length_a   1.000
_cell.length_b   1.000
_cell.length_c   1.000
_cell.angle_alpha   90.00
_cell.angle_beta   90.00
_cell.angle_gamma   90.00
#
_symmetry.space_group_name_H-M   'P 1'
#
loop_
_entity.id
_entity.type
_entity.pdbx_description
1 polymer ?
#
loop_
_entity_poly.entity_id
_entity_poly.type
_entity_poly.pdbx_seq_one_letter_code
_entity_poly.pdbx_strand_id
1 'polypeptide(L)'
;MGYYESDETWNALGIKTKEEFVEKYVVVGKFHDNVPDDIVKSYITISYIMAHSYFHYPMYDEAMSKALLVMEMAVKLKAKQLSIDVKLPPNKKGVVRDKNLSTLIDEMCAIDELSFLKSDFDRARNIRNMKMHPDQRSLMGIAGRTNNNIMLFINIINQLFLDTKTLKKVHQKNNQLETALSAFQKGLYVFECHKGKLLVDVVYLFKYFQKGNRKLLLLYVNPVITNAYNSLTEHRFNKPLIVGLTEFKIDKMTIVGKEDNGCVFKMYVTKKKNDVELLKQYNADIDKVSQNDIDMFKQINSQEALWNLEKKVYENCWSEKEFN
;
A
#
# COMPACT_ATOMS: atom_id res chain seq x y z
N MET A 1 -19.10 -27.70 18.82
CA MET A 1 -18.51 -26.68 17.92
C MET A 1 -19.63 -26.12 17.08
N GLY A 2 -19.94 -24.83 17.23
CA GLY A 2 -20.88 -24.12 16.37
C GLY A 2 -20.17 -23.71 15.07
N TYR A 3 -20.10 -24.59 14.08
CA TYR A 3 -19.43 -24.30 12.78
C TYR A 3 -20.08 -23.16 11.98
N TYR A 4 -21.27 -22.72 12.39
CA TYR A 4 -22.03 -21.64 11.77
C TYR A 4 -22.23 -20.45 12.71
N GLU A 5 -21.58 -20.46 13.87
CA GLU A 5 -21.56 -19.35 14.81
C GLU A 5 -20.37 -18.43 14.48
N SER A 6 -20.50 -17.14 14.77
CA SER A 6 -19.39 -16.19 14.58
C SER A 6 -18.22 -16.57 15.48
N ASP A 7 -17.01 -16.54 14.94
CA ASP A 7 -15.80 -16.66 15.75
C ASP A 7 -15.76 -15.52 16.80
N GLU A 8 -15.48 -15.87 18.06
CA GLU A 8 -15.48 -14.93 19.19
C GLU A 8 -14.52 -13.75 19.01
N THR A 9 -13.48 -13.94 18.20
CA THR A 9 -12.51 -12.90 17.85
C THR A 9 -13.20 -11.70 17.21
N TRP A 10 -14.23 -11.92 16.37
CA TRP A 10 -14.96 -10.84 15.72
C TRP A 10 -15.79 -10.01 16.70
N ASN A 11 -16.36 -10.65 17.72
CA ASN A 11 -17.09 -9.96 18.78
C ASN A 11 -16.16 -9.03 19.57
N ALA A 12 -14.94 -9.48 19.88
CA ALA A 12 -13.91 -8.65 20.53
C ALA A 12 -13.49 -7.44 19.68
N LEU A 13 -13.62 -7.53 18.36
CA LEU A 13 -13.37 -6.47 17.40
C LEU A 13 -14.60 -5.58 17.11
N GLY A 14 -15.72 -5.85 17.81
CA GLY A 14 -16.96 -5.09 17.70
C GLY A 14 -17.78 -5.41 16.46
N ILE A 15 -17.51 -6.51 15.76
CA ILE A 15 -18.24 -6.94 14.57
C ILE A 15 -19.37 -7.86 14.99
N LYS A 16 -20.61 -7.46 14.70
CA LYS A 16 -21.81 -8.12 15.23
C LYS A 16 -22.55 -8.97 14.21
N THR A 17 -22.34 -8.70 12.92
CA THR A 17 -23.03 -9.40 11.84
C THR A 17 -22.07 -9.85 10.75
N LYS A 18 -22.50 -10.87 9.99
CA LYS A 18 -21.76 -11.36 8.83
C LYS A 18 -21.67 -10.29 7.75
N GLU A 19 -22.72 -9.50 7.56
CA GLU A 19 -22.79 -8.43 6.56
C GLU A 19 -21.77 -7.34 6.88
N GLU A 20 -21.70 -6.91 8.15
CA GLU A 20 -20.71 -5.95 8.63
C GLU A 20 -19.28 -6.49 8.45
N PHE A 21 -19.07 -7.77 8.76
CA PHE A 21 -17.78 -8.43 8.55
C PHE A 21 -17.38 -8.41 7.07
N VAL A 22 -18.28 -8.83 6.18
CA VAL A 22 -18.03 -8.91 4.74
C VAL A 22 -17.68 -7.53 4.19
N GLU A 23 -18.46 -6.50 4.53
CA GLU A 23 -18.23 -5.13 4.07
C GLU A 23 -16.86 -4.59 4.51
N LYS A 24 -16.44 -4.86 5.75
CA LYS A 24 -15.21 -4.29 6.31
C LYS A 24 -13.94 -5.07 5.99
N TYR A 25 -14.03 -6.39 5.88
CA TYR A 25 -12.86 -7.26 5.88
C TYR A 25 -12.71 -8.13 4.63
N VAL A 26 -13.77 -8.42 3.89
CA VAL A 26 -13.63 -9.22 2.67
C VAL A 26 -13.13 -8.34 1.53
N VAL A 27 -11.99 -8.71 0.96
CA VAL A 27 -11.41 -8.02 -0.20
C VAL A 27 -11.81 -8.76 -1.48
N VAL A 28 -12.66 -8.12 -2.26
CA VAL A 28 -13.13 -8.63 -3.57
C VAL A 28 -12.06 -8.43 -4.64
N GLY A 29 -12.02 -9.32 -5.64
CA GLY A 29 -11.05 -9.26 -6.72
C GLY A 29 -11.35 -8.18 -7.75
N LYS A 30 -10.89 -6.94 -7.51
CA LYS A 30 -11.01 -5.83 -8.48
C LYS A 30 -9.90 -5.87 -9.53
N PHE A 31 -10.06 -6.70 -10.55
CA PHE A 31 -9.08 -6.85 -11.64
C PHE A 31 -9.56 -6.20 -12.94
N HIS A 32 -8.64 -5.68 -13.75
CA HIS A 32 -8.98 -5.18 -15.08
C HIS A 32 -8.82 -6.25 -16.18
N ASP A 33 -9.27 -5.93 -17.40
CA ASP A 33 -9.37 -6.89 -18.51
C ASP A 33 -8.06 -7.57 -18.89
N ASN A 34 -6.94 -6.86 -18.80
CA ASN A 34 -5.63 -7.43 -19.13
C ASN A 34 -5.08 -8.42 -18.09
N VAL A 35 -5.69 -8.54 -16.90
CA VAL A 35 -5.26 -9.54 -15.91
C VAL A 35 -5.71 -10.94 -16.39
N PRO A 36 -4.80 -11.94 -16.46
CA PRO A 36 -5.16 -13.27 -16.94
C PRO A 36 -6.30 -13.93 -16.15
N ASP A 37 -7.21 -14.61 -16.84
CA ASP A 37 -8.38 -15.26 -16.23
C ASP A 37 -8.03 -16.26 -15.14
N ASP A 38 -6.91 -16.97 -15.26
CA ASP A 38 -6.45 -17.92 -14.24
C ASP A 38 -6.18 -17.22 -12.89
N ILE A 39 -5.64 -15.99 -12.91
CA ILE A 39 -5.46 -15.16 -11.72
C ILE A 39 -6.82 -14.79 -11.13
N VAL A 40 -7.72 -14.30 -11.99
CA VAL A 40 -9.04 -13.82 -11.59
C VAL A 40 -9.86 -14.96 -10.96
N LYS A 41 -9.95 -16.11 -11.62
CA LYS A 41 -10.64 -17.31 -11.13
C LYS A 41 -10.03 -17.84 -9.84
N SER A 42 -8.71 -17.86 -9.73
CA SER A 42 -8.04 -18.29 -8.50
C SER A 42 -8.33 -17.36 -7.32
N TYR A 43 -8.54 -16.07 -7.59
CA TYR A 43 -8.85 -15.09 -6.57
C TYR A 43 -10.27 -15.20 -6.03
N ILE A 44 -11.25 -15.66 -6.83
CA ILE A 44 -12.63 -15.89 -6.35
C ILE A 44 -12.62 -16.76 -5.08
N THR A 45 -11.84 -17.84 -5.08
CA THR A 45 -11.69 -18.70 -3.90
C THR A 45 -11.12 -17.96 -2.69
N ILE A 46 -10.21 -17.01 -2.89
CA ILE A 46 -9.65 -16.19 -1.80
C ILE A 46 -10.77 -15.40 -1.13
N SER A 47 -11.59 -14.69 -1.90
CA SER A 47 -12.73 -13.93 -1.34
C SER A 47 -13.72 -14.81 -0.59
N TYR A 48 -13.98 -16.04 -1.08
CA TYR A 48 -14.81 -17.00 -0.35
C TYR A 48 -14.16 -17.45 0.97
N ILE A 49 -12.86 -17.76 0.97
CA ILE A 49 -12.15 -18.14 2.21
C ILE A 49 -12.21 -16.98 3.22
N MET A 50 -12.00 -15.74 2.77
CA MET A 50 -12.15 -14.55 3.62
C MET A 50 -13.57 -14.42 4.16
N ALA A 51 -14.60 -14.58 3.32
CA ALA A 51 -15.99 -14.49 3.77
C ALA A 51 -16.33 -15.57 4.83
N HIS A 52 -15.76 -16.78 4.69
CA HIS A 52 -15.96 -17.87 5.63
C HIS A 52 -15.12 -17.72 6.91
N SER A 53 -14.11 -16.85 6.94
CA SER A 53 -13.38 -16.59 8.17
C SER A 53 -14.23 -15.91 9.24
N TYR A 54 -15.41 -15.40 8.90
CA TYR A 54 -16.44 -15.01 9.87
C TYR A 54 -16.75 -16.13 10.88
N PHE A 55 -16.80 -17.38 10.42
CA PHE A 55 -17.11 -18.54 11.25
C PHE A 55 -15.86 -19.20 11.86
N HIS A 56 -14.68 -18.95 11.27
CA HIS A 56 -13.43 -19.47 11.78
C HIS A 56 -12.27 -18.52 11.44
N TYR A 57 -11.86 -17.70 12.41
CA TYR A 57 -10.88 -16.63 12.22
C TYR A 57 -9.56 -17.08 11.53
N PRO A 58 -8.99 -18.26 11.83
CA PRO A 58 -7.79 -18.75 11.15
C PRO A 58 -7.90 -18.89 9.63
N MET A 59 -9.10 -19.06 9.06
CA MET A 59 -9.28 -19.08 7.60
C MET A 59 -8.83 -17.77 6.95
N TYR A 60 -8.83 -16.66 7.68
CA TYR A 60 -8.36 -15.38 7.16
C TYR A 60 -6.87 -15.41 6.79
N ASP A 61 -6.07 -16.13 7.57
CA ASP A 61 -4.65 -16.35 7.28
C ASP A 61 -4.45 -17.32 6.12
N GLU A 62 -5.34 -18.31 5.95
CA GLU A 62 -5.32 -19.20 4.78
C GLU A 62 -5.67 -18.47 3.49
N ALA A 63 -6.61 -17.51 3.55
CA ALA A 63 -6.89 -16.62 2.41
C ALA A 63 -5.63 -15.83 2.01
N MET A 64 -4.88 -15.33 3.00
CA MET A 64 -3.61 -14.64 2.77
C MET A 64 -2.57 -15.53 2.11
N SER A 65 -2.40 -16.76 2.60
CA SER A 65 -1.49 -17.76 2.00
C SER A 65 -1.86 -18.04 0.55
N LYS A 66 -3.15 -18.19 0.24
CA LYS A 66 -3.62 -18.39 -1.14
C LYS A 66 -3.40 -17.14 -1.99
N ALA A 67 -3.57 -15.93 -1.44
CA ALA A 67 -3.29 -14.68 -2.13
C ALA A 67 -1.82 -14.51 -2.52
N LEU A 68 -0.90 -14.94 -1.64
CA LEU A 68 0.53 -15.02 -1.96
C LEU A 68 0.81 -15.95 -3.13
N LEU A 69 0.19 -17.14 -3.17
CA LEU A 69 0.35 -18.07 -4.29
C LEU A 69 -0.17 -17.49 -5.61
N VAL A 70 -1.29 -16.77 -5.58
CA VAL A 70 -1.83 -16.07 -6.76
C VAL A 70 -0.89 -14.96 -7.23
N MET A 71 -0.26 -14.22 -6.32
CA MET A 71 0.77 -13.23 -6.66
C MET A 71 2.03 -13.88 -7.26
N GLU A 72 2.49 -15.02 -6.74
CA GLU A 72 3.58 -15.79 -7.35
C GLU A 72 3.23 -16.27 -8.77
N MET A 73 1.99 -16.74 -8.97
CA MET A 73 1.48 -17.13 -10.28
C MET A 73 1.46 -15.94 -11.26
N ALA A 74 1.04 -14.76 -10.79
CA ALA A 74 1.03 -13.53 -11.60
C ALA A 74 2.44 -13.14 -12.08
N VAL A 75 3.44 -13.21 -11.18
CA VAL A 75 4.85 -12.97 -11.53
C VAL A 75 5.32 -13.96 -12.60
N LYS A 76 5.07 -15.27 -12.43
CA LYS A 76 5.45 -16.29 -13.41
C LYS A 76 4.79 -16.09 -14.77
N LEU A 77 3.50 -15.72 -14.79
CA LEU A 77 2.78 -15.44 -16.04
C LEU A 77 3.35 -14.21 -16.75
N LYS A 78 3.62 -13.13 -16.00
CA LYS A 78 4.20 -11.93 -16.58
C LYS A 78 5.64 -12.15 -17.08
N ALA A 79 6.47 -12.88 -16.33
CA ALA A 79 7.82 -13.26 -16.77
C ALA A 79 7.78 -13.96 -18.14
N LYS A 80 6.89 -14.93 -18.31
CA LYS A 80 6.69 -15.61 -19.62
C LYS A 80 6.26 -14.63 -20.72
N GLN A 81 5.33 -13.71 -20.44
CA GLN A 81 4.91 -12.69 -21.42
C GLN A 81 6.07 -11.76 -21.83
N LEU A 82 7.02 -11.53 -20.93
CA LEU A 82 8.22 -10.72 -21.17
C LEU A 82 9.40 -11.54 -21.75
N SER A 83 9.17 -12.81 -22.10
CA SER A 83 10.22 -13.74 -22.55
C SER A 83 11.37 -13.90 -21.54
N ILE A 84 11.07 -13.76 -20.25
CA ILE A 84 12.00 -14.05 -19.16
C ILE A 84 11.88 -15.54 -18.80
N ASP A 85 12.99 -16.27 -18.87
CA ASP A 85 13.02 -17.69 -18.53
C ASP A 85 12.63 -17.93 -17.08
N VAL A 86 11.56 -18.72 -16.88
CA VAL A 86 11.10 -19.10 -15.53
C VAL A 86 11.90 -20.24 -14.91
N LYS A 87 12.77 -20.89 -15.70
CA LYS A 87 13.61 -22.02 -15.29
C LYS A 87 15.08 -21.62 -15.28
N LEU A 88 15.84 -22.20 -14.37
CA LEU A 88 17.29 -22.14 -14.37
C LEU A 88 17.85 -23.04 -15.48
N PRO A 89 19.06 -22.76 -16.00
CA PRO A 89 19.76 -23.71 -16.85
C PRO A 89 19.95 -25.05 -16.12
N PRO A 90 20.04 -26.18 -16.84
CA PRO A 90 20.27 -27.48 -16.24
C PRO A 90 21.54 -27.45 -15.37
N ASN A 91 21.46 -28.00 -14.16
CA ASN A 91 22.66 -28.17 -13.35
C ASN A 91 23.58 -29.26 -13.93
N LYS A 92 24.75 -29.50 -13.30
CA LYS A 92 25.70 -30.56 -13.73
C LYS A 92 25.09 -31.98 -13.83
N LYS A 93 23.92 -32.21 -13.22
CA LYS A 93 23.17 -33.48 -13.26
C LYS A 93 22.01 -33.47 -14.28
N GLY A 94 21.92 -32.44 -15.12
CA GLY A 94 20.81 -32.26 -16.08
C GLY A 94 19.47 -31.88 -15.45
N VAL A 95 19.42 -31.61 -14.14
CA VAL A 95 18.17 -31.26 -13.45
C VAL A 95 17.88 -29.77 -13.64
N VAL A 96 16.70 -29.48 -14.16
CA VAL A 96 16.16 -28.13 -14.34
C VAL A 96 15.26 -27.79 -13.16
N ARG A 97 15.42 -26.59 -12.59
CA ARG A 97 14.61 -26.08 -11.48
C ARG A 97 13.97 -24.75 -11.86
N ASP A 98 12.83 -24.43 -11.26
CA ASP A 98 12.23 -23.09 -11.36
C ASP A 98 13.18 -22.07 -10.73
N LYS A 99 13.24 -20.87 -11.33
CA LYS A 99 13.83 -19.70 -10.66
C LYS A 99 13.00 -19.37 -9.43
N ASN A 100 13.66 -18.91 -8.37
CA ASN A 100 12.95 -18.43 -7.19
C ASN A 100 12.21 -17.11 -7.52
N LEU A 101 11.20 -16.79 -6.71
CA LEU A 101 10.36 -15.60 -6.91
C LEU A 101 11.18 -14.29 -6.93
N SER A 102 12.18 -14.17 -6.05
CA SER A 102 13.01 -12.97 -5.96
C SER A 102 13.76 -12.72 -7.26
N THR A 103 14.41 -13.75 -7.82
CA THR A 103 15.13 -13.64 -9.08
C THR A 103 14.21 -13.22 -10.22
N LEU A 104 12.99 -13.77 -10.30
CA LEU A 104 12.03 -13.36 -11.32
C LEU A 104 11.59 -11.90 -11.16
N ILE A 105 11.32 -11.47 -9.92
CA ILE A 105 10.98 -10.08 -9.62
C ILE A 105 12.13 -9.15 -10.02
N ASP A 106 13.37 -9.50 -9.67
CA ASP A 106 14.55 -8.69 -9.95
C ASP A 106 14.79 -8.56 -11.46
N GLU A 107 14.69 -9.66 -12.22
CA GLU A 107 14.79 -9.65 -13.68
C GLU A 107 13.66 -8.84 -14.34
N MET A 108 12.44 -8.93 -13.82
CA MET A 108 11.31 -8.15 -14.32
C MET A 108 11.43 -6.66 -14.00
N CYS A 109 11.88 -6.31 -12.79
CA CYS A 109 12.05 -4.91 -12.37
C CYS A 109 13.31 -4.26 -12.93
N ALA A 110 14.20 -5.04 -13.56
CA ALA A 110 15.30 -4.51 -14.37
C ALA A 110 14.81 -3.90 -15.70
N ILE A 111 13.56 -4.15 -16.10
CA ILE A 111 12.90 -3.44 -17.19
C ILE A 111 12.43 -2.09 -16.65
N ASP A 112 12.90 -0.99 -17.25
CA ASP A 112 12.65 0.38 -16.79
C ASP A 112 11.18 0.65 -16.50
N GLU A 113 10.27 0.23 -17.39
CA GLU A 113 8.84 0.46 -17.23
C GLU A 113 8.19 -0.29 -16.07
N LEU A 114 8.87 -1.25 -15.44
CA LEU A 114 8.38 -2.03 -14.30
C LEU A 114 9.17 -1.76 -13.01
N SER A 115 10.32 -1.07 -13.11
CA SER A 115 11.21 -0.75 -11.98
C SER A 115 10.50 -0.12 -10.78
N PHE A 116 9.48 0.72 -11.03
CA PHE A 116 8.72 1.40 -9.98
C PHE A 116 7.92 0.44 -9.08
N LEU A 117 7.67 -0.80 -9.51
CA LEU A 117 6.97 -1.83 -8.72
C LEU A 117 7.89 -2.55 -7.72
N LYS A 118 9.21 -2.33 -7.80
CA LYS A 118 10.19 -3.09 -7.02
C LYS A 118 9.97 -2.99 -5.51
N SER A 119 9.69 -1.78 -5.01
CA SER A 119 9.42 -1.54 -3.59
C SER A 119 8.16 -2.29 -3.09
N ASP A 120 7.11 -2.33 -3.90
CA ASP A 120 5.88 -3.06 -3.58
C ASP A 120 6.10 -4.58 -3.60
N PHE A 121 6.88 -5.09 -4.56
CA PHE A 121 7.28 -6.49 -4.59
C PHE A 121 8.16 -6.88 -3.40
N ASP A 122 9.11 -6.03 -3.00
CA ASP A 122 9.96 -6.27 -1.83
C ASP A 122 9.12 -6.34 -0.55
N ARG A 123 8.13 -5.45 -0.41
CA ARG A 123 7.16 -5.53 0.68
C ARG A 123 6.35 -6.82 0.65
N ALA A 124 5.83 -7.21 -0.51
CA ALA A 124 5.07 -8.46 -0.66
C ALA A 124 5.92 -9.70 -0.31
N ARG A 125 7.20 -9.70 -0.70
CA ARG A 125 8.17 -10.74 -0.35
C ARG A 125 8.45 -10.79 1.15
N ASN A 126 8.60 -9.64 1.81
CA ASN A 126 8.80 -9.59 3.26
C ASN A 126 7.60 -10.18 4.01
N ILE A 127 6.37 -9.84 3.59
CA ILE A 127 5.13 -10.42 4.13
C ILE A 127 5.12 -11.94 3.94
N ARG A 128 5.45 -12.42 2.73
CA ARG A 128 5.56 -13.85 2.44
C ARG A 128 6.56 -14.56 3.33
N ASN A 129 7.76 -14.00 3.50
CA ASN A 129 8.80 -14.58 4.32
C ASN A 129 8.38 -14.69 5.78
N MET A 130 7.74 -13.65 6.34
CA MET A 130 7.18 -13.69 7.68
C MET A 130 6.12 -14.77 7.85
N LYS A 131 5.29 -15.02 6.83
CA LYS A 131 4.21 -16.00 6.89
C LYS A 131 4.69 -17.45 6.70
N MET A 132 5.70 -17.66 5.85
CA MET A 132 6.21 -19.00 5.49
C MET A 132 7.23 -19.55 6.49
N HIS A 133 7.72 -18.72 7.42
CA HIS A 133 8.63 -19.13 8.49
C HIS A 133 8.03 -18.80 9.87
N PRO A 134 6.90 -19.42 10.27
CA PRO A 134 6.35 -19.19 11.58
C PRO A 134 7.20 -19.91 12.64
N ASP A 135 7.86 -19.16 13.52
CA ASP A 135 8.58 -19.74 14.66
C ASP A 135 7.64 -20.34 15.72
N GLN A 136 6.38 -19.91 15.72
CA GLN A 136 5.31 -20.36 16.62
C GLN A 136 3.96 -20.29 15.90
N ARG A 137 2.93 -20.95 16.45
CA ARG A 137 1.55 -20.80 15.98
C ARG A 137 1.08 -19.36 16.20
N SER A 138 1.32 -18.49 15.23
CA SER A 138 0.86 -17.11 15.21
C SER A 138 -0.28 -16.94 14.22
N LEU A 139 -1.36 -16.32 14.68
CA LEU A 139 -2.44 -15.84 13.84
C LEU A 139 -2.20 -14.37 13.59
N MET A 140 -1.90 -14.00 12.34
CA MET A 140 -1.73 -12.61 11.96
C MET A 140 -3.10 -11.93 11.93
N GLY A 141 -4.02 -12.51 11.18
CA GLY A 141 -5.38 -12.06 10.98
C GLY A 141 -5.51 -10.54 10.76
N ILE A 142 -6.43 -9.89 11.47
CA ILE A 142 -6.57 -8.43 11.42
C ILE A 142 -5.36 -7.70 11.98
N ALA A 143 -4.75 -8.21 13.06
CA ALA A 143 -3.60 -7.56 13.69
C ALA A 143 -2.41 -7.44 12.70
N GLY A 144 -2.23 -8.45 11.84
CA GLY A 144 -1.27 -8.44 10.73
C GLY A 144 -1.76 -7.73 9.47
N ARG A 145 -2.94 -7.07 9.51
CA ARG A 145 -3.55 -6.29 8.43
C ARG A 145 -3.72 -7.09 7.12
N THR A 146 -4.16 -8.33 7.25
CA THR A 146 -4.31 -9.27 6.13
C THR A 146 -5.11 -8.68 4.96
N ASN A 147 -6.24 -8.01 5.19
CA ASN A 147 -6.99 -7.33 4.11
C ASN A 147 -6.14 -6.29 3.36
N ASN A 148 -5.44 -5.41 4.07
CA ASN A 148 -4.61 -4.39 3.43
C ASN A 148 -3.46 -5.02 2.62
N ASN A 149 -2.89 -6.13 3.09
CA ASN A 149 -1.84 -6.84 2.36
C ASN A 149 -2.42 -7.56 1.13
N ILE A 150 -3.65 -8.08 1.19
CA ILE A 150 -4.34 -8.63 0.02
C ILE A 150 -4.64 -7.53 -1.01
N MET A 151 -5.05 -6.33 -0.56
CA MET A 151 -5.20 -5.17 -1.44
C MET A 151 -3.89 -4.78 -2.14
N LEU A 152 -2.75 -4.82 -1.43
CA LEU A 152 -1.42 -4.65 -2.04
C LEU A 152 -1.21 -5.63 -3.19
N PHE A 153 -1.52 -6.91 -3.00
CA PHE A 153 -1.31 -7.93 -4.02
C PHE A 153 -2.17 -7.68 -5.26
N ILE A 154 -3.44 -7.29 -5.07
CA ILE A 154 -4.31 -6.89 -6.18
C ILE A 154 -3.74 -5.68 -6.92
N ASN A 155 -3.28 -4.65 -6.19
CA ASN A 155 -2.67 -3.46 -6.78
C ASN A 155 -1.42 -3.80 -7.59
N ILE A 156 -0.55 -4.67 -7.07
CA ILE A 156 0.64 -5.15 -7.79
C ILE A 156 0.22 -5.88 -9.06
N ILE A 157 -0.70 -6.85 -8.96
CA ILE A 157 -1.17 -7.67 -10.09
C ILE A 157 -1.76 -6.78 -11.19
N ASN A 158 -2.64 -5.84 -10.85
CA ASN A 158 -3.21 -4.92 -11.83
C ASN A 158 -2.11 -4.11 -12.52
N GLN A 159 -1.22 -3.47 -11.76
CA GLN A 159 -0.13 -2.70 -12.37
C GLN A 159 0.77 -3.56 -13.26
N LEU A 160 1.03 -4.80 -12.86
CA LEU A 160 1.86 -5.74 -13.61
C LEU A 160 1.30 -6.05 -15.01
N PHE A 161 -0.02 -6.09 -15.15
CA PHE A 161 -0.71 -6.42 -16.39
C PHE A 161 -1.25 -5.19 -17.16
N LEU A 162 -0.82 -3.97 -16.81
CA LEU A 162 -1.05 -2.82 -17.68
C LEU A 162 -0.38 -3.03 -19.04
N ASP A 163 -0.96 -2.44 -20.08
CA ASP A 163 -0.37 -2.48 -21.42
C ASP A 163 0.94 -1.66 -21.47
N THR A 164 1.83 -2.02 -22.39
CA THR A 164 3.16 -1.40 -22.52
C THR A 164 3.10 0.12 -22.68
N LYS A 165 2.10 0.66 -23.40
CA LYS A 165 1.97 2.10 -23.61
C LYS A 165 1.56 2.79 -22.31
N THR A 166 0.68 2.19 -21.52
CA THR A 166 0.31 2.71 -20.20
C THR A 166 1.49 2.62 -19.22
N LEU A 167 2.22 1.50 -19.18
CA LEU A 167 3.40 1.34 -18.33
C LEU A 167 4.47 2.41 -18.62
N LYS A 168 4.79 2.64 -19.90
CA LYS A 168 5.71 3.72 -20.31
C LYS A 168 5.28 5.09 -19.79
N LYS A 169 3.98 5.42 -19.92
CA LYS A 169 3.44 6.69 -19.43
C LYS A 169 3.53 6.82 -17.92
N VAL A 170 3.18 5.75 -17.18
CA VAL A 170 3.27 5.72 -15.71
C VAL A 170 4.72 5.89 -15.26
N HIS A 171 5.66 5.16 -15.86
CA HIS A 171 7.09 5.28 -15.55
C HIS A 171 7.61 6.70 -15.79
N GLN A 172 7.38 7.27 -16.99
CA GLN A 172 7.78 8.64 -17.29
C GLN A 172 7.17 9.65 -16.31
N LYS A 173 5.91 9.46 -15.94
CA LYS A 173 5.23 10.36 -15.01
C LYS A 173 5.75 10.21 -13.59
N ASN A 174 6.10 9.01 -13.15
CA ASN A 174 6.75 8.76 -11.86
C ASN A 174 8.09 9.50 -11.77
N ASN A 175 8.96 9.40 -12.78
CA ASN A 175 10.24 10.10 -12.78
C ASN A 175 10.07 11.63 -12.74
N GLN A 176 9.08 12.16 -13.47
CA GLN A 176 8.73 13.58 -13.44
C GLN A 176 8.23 14.01 -12.04
N LEU A 177 7.37 13.19 -11.43
CA LEU A 177 6.82 13.46 -10.11
C LEU A 177 7.88 13.38 -9.02
N GLU A 178 8.77 12.40 -9.08
CA GLU A 178 9.90 12.27 -8.16
C GLU A 178 10.79 13.52 -8.20
N THR A 179 11.13 13.97 -9.41
CA THR A 179 11.89 15.22 -9.61
C THR A 179 11.14 16.42 -9.03
N ALA A 180 9.84 16.56 -9.32
CA ALA A 180 9.03 17.68 -8.85
C ALA A 180 8.82 17.68 -7.33
N LEU A 181 8.66 16.49 -6.73
CA LEU A 181 8.41 16.30 -5.30
C LEU A 181 9.68 16.34 -4.46
N SER A 182 10.87 16.23 -5.06
CA SER A 182 12.15 16.38 -4.36
C SER A 182 12.25 17.70 -3.57
N ALA A 183 11.63 18.77 -4.10
CA ALA A 183 11.57 20.08 -3.44
C ALA A 183 10.80 20.04 -2.11
N PHE A 184 9.94 19.04 -1.90
CA PHE A 184 9.08 18.87 -0.71
C PHE A 184 9.63 17.83 0.29
N GLN A 185 10.82 17.28 0.05
CA GLN A 185 11.45 16.29 0.94
C GLN A 185 12.13 16.93 2.16
N LYS A 186 12.25 18.26 2.20
CA LYS A 186 12.78 19.01 3.33
C LYS A 186 12.14 20.38 3.37
N GLY A 187 11.54 20.78 4.49
CA GLY A 187 11.00 22.13 4.63
C GLY A 187 9.95 22.27 5.72
N LEU A 188 9.14 23.32 5.57
CA LEU A 188 7.93 23.55 6.36
C LEU A 188 6.85 24.06 5.42
N TYR A 189 5.74 23.34 5.39
CA TYR A 189 4.66 23.59 4.46
C TYR A 189 3.35 23.81 5.21
N VAL A 190 2.54 24.73 4.70
CA VAL A 190 1.13 24.84 5.08
C VAL A 190 0.36 23.92 4.16
N PHE A 191 -0.39 23.02 4.76
CA PHE A 191 -1.40 22.20 4.13
C PHE A 191 -2.77 22.84 4.37
N GLU A 192 -3.50 23.13 3.30
CA GLU A 192 -4.81 23.77 3.31
C GLU A 192 -5.82 22.90 2.56
N CYS A 193 -6.91 22.56 3.26
CA CYS A 193 -8.06 21.85 2.70
C CYS A 193 -9.37 22.40 3.30
N HIS A 194 -10.51 21.85 2.90
CA HIS A 194 -11.82 22.27 3.41
C HIS A 194 -11.97 22.19 4.94
N LYS A 195 -11.20 21.32 5.61
CA LYS A 195 -11.23 21.16 7.08
C LYS A 195 -10.37 22.18 7.82
N GLY A 196 -9.58 22.99 7.11
CA GLY A 196 -8.74 24.02 7.69
C GLY A 196 -7.29 23.93 7.24
N LYS A 197 -6.40 24.47 8.08
CA LYS A 197 -4.96 24.57 7.83
C LYS A 197 -4.19 23.78 8.87
N LEU A 198 -3.18 23.06 8.42
CA LEU A 198 -2.26 22.33 9.27
C LEU A 198 -0.83 22.51 8.75
N LEU A 199 0.15 22.48 9.64
CA LEU A 199 1.57 22.49 9.25
C LEU A 199 2.01 21.05 8.99
N VAL A 200 2.81 20.85 7.94
CA VAL A 200 3.48 19.58 7.63
C VAL A 200 4.95 19.84 7.35
N ASP A 201 5.79 18.85 7.62
CA ASP A 201 7.24 18.96 7.45
C ASP A 201 7.70 18.57 6.04
N VAL A 202 7.35 17.37 5.57
CA VAL A 202 7.86 16.80 4.32
C VAL A 202 6.85 15.87 3.66
N VAL A 203 7.04 15.64 2.36
CA VAL A 203 6.43 14.52 1.63
C VAL A 203 7.35 13.31 1.79
N TYR A 204 6.92 12.34 2.59
CA TYR A 204 7.69 11.12 2.89
C TYR A 204 7.66 10.11 1.75
N LEU A 205 6.50 9.98 1.12
CA LEU A 205 6.27 9.01 0.05
C LEU A 205 5.18 9.54 -0.87
N PHE A 206 5.26 9.17 -2.15
CA PHE A 206 4.15 9.32 -3.07
C PHE A 206 3.90 8.03 -3.83
N LYS A 207 2.68 7.86 -4.33
CA LYS A 207 2.36 6.88 -5.36
C LYS A 207 1.54 7.52 -6.47
N TYR A 208 1.79 7.13 -7.71
CA TYR A 208 1.02 7.60 -8.85
C TYR A 208 0.39 6.44 -9.61
N PHE A 209 -0.88 6.62 -9.94
CA PHE A 209 -1.65 5.67 -10.72
C PHE A 209 -2.30 6.37 -11.91
N GLN A 210 -2.26 5.69 -13.06
CA GLN A 210 -2.99 6.11 -14.23
C GLN A 210 -3.56 4.91 -14.98
N LYS A 211 -4.87 4.93 -15.22
CA LYS A 211 -5.57 3.96 -16.08
C LYS A 211 -6.62 4.70 -16.92
N GLY A 212 -6.46 4.65 -18.24
CA GLY A 212 -7.28 5.47 -19.14
C GLY A 212 -7.16 6.96 -18.81
N ASN A 213 -8.31 7.59 -18.54
CA ASN A 213 -8.38 9.01 -18.17
C ASN A 213 -8.28 9.25 -16.65
N ARG A 214 -8.37 8.20 -15.83
CA ARG A 214 -8.25 8.32 -14.38
C ARG A 214 -6.79 8.47 -13.99
N LYS A 215 -6.50 9.46 -13.15
CA LYS A 215 -5.19 9.74 -12.56
C LYS A 215 -5.39 9.90 -11.07
N LEU A 216 -4.46 9.37 -10.29
CA LEU A 216 -4.45 9.51 -8.85
C LEU A 216 -3.01 9.69 -8.38
N LEU A 217 -2.73 10.81 -7.73
CA LEU A 217 -1.49 11.03 -6.99
C LEU A 217 -1.79 10.93 -5.51
N LEU A 218 -1.18 9.96 -4.84
CA LEU A 218 -1.25 9.82 -3.39
C LEU A 218 0.01 10.40 -2.76
N LEU A 219 -0.14 11.22 -1.72
CA LEU A 219 0.95 11.82 -0.96
C LEU A 219 0.83 11.41 0.51
N TYR A 220 1.94 10.97 1.10
CA TYR A 220 2.08 10.76 2.53
C TYR A 220 2.88 11.91 3.16
N VAL A 221 2.25 12.62 4.09
CA VAL A 221 2.84 13.71 4.86
C VAL A 221 2.57 13.50 6.35
N ASN A 222 3.41 14.07 7.23
CA ASN A 222 3.14 14.09 8.67
C ASN A 222 2.79 15.49 9.16
N PRO A 223 1.78 15.62 10.04
CA PRO A 223 1.47 16.89 10.67
C PRO A 223 2.54 17.28 11.70
N VAL A 224 2.89 18.56 11.74
CA VAL A 224 3.62 19.17 12.84
C VAL A 224 2.63 19.42 13.97
N ILE A 225 2.79 18.68 15.07
CA ILE A 225 1.86 18.70 16.20
C ILE A 225 2.41 19.49 17.38
N THR A 226 1.51 20.03 18.18
CA THR A 226 1.84 20.51 19.53
C THR A 226 2.02 19.33 20.48
N ASN A 227 2.92 19.43 21.45
CA ASN A 227 3.14 18.41 22.49
C ASN A 227 3.67 17.07 21.93
N ALA A 228 4.62 17.14 20.99
CA ALA A 228 5.18 15.96 20.35
C ALA A 228 5.88 15.03 21.36
N TYR A 229 6.54 15.58 22.37
CA TYR A 229 7.24 14.79 23.40
C TYR A 229 6.29 13.81 24.09
N ASN A 230 5.20 14.30 24.71
CA ASN A 230 4.24 13.44 25.40
C ASN A 230 3.49 12.51 24.43
N SER A 231 3.14 13.00 23.24
CA SER A 231 2.46 12.16 22.23
C SER A 231 3.32 10.95 21.84
N LEU A 232 4.64 11.12 21.72
CA LEU A 232 5.53 10.04 21.35
C LEU A 232 5.89 9.13 22.52
N THR A 233 6.17 9.67 23.71
CA THR A 233 6.54 8.86 24.89
C THR A 233 5.36 8.07 25.45
N GLU A 234 4.13 8.57 25.31
CA GLU A 234 2.91 7.87 25.72
C GLU A 234 2.32 6.99 24.59
N HIS A 235 3.03 6.85 23.46
CA HIS A 235 2.63 6.07 22.28
C HIS A 235 1.27 6.47 21.70
N ARG A 236 0.90 7.75 21.87
CA ARG A 236 -0.32 8.36 21.31
C ARG A 236 -0.03 8.92 19.93
N PHE A 237 0.35 8.04 19.00
CA PHE A 237 0.76 8.43 17.67
C PHE A 237 -0.40 9.00 16.86
N ASN A 238 -0.18 10.14 16.22
CA ASN A 238 -1.12 10.67 15.24
C ASN A 238 -1.14 9.79 14.00
N LYS A 239 -2.33 9.67 13.39
CA LYS A 239 -2.46 8.95 12.13
C LYS A 239 -1.72 9.68 11.01
N PRO A 240 -1.07 8.97 10.09
CA PRO A 240 -0.43 9.57 8.93
C PRO A 240 -1.47 10.26 8.06
N LEU A 241 -1.11 11.40 7.48
CA LEU A 241 -1.98 12.12 6.56
C LEU A 241 -1.71 11.65 5.13
N ILE A 242 -2.69 10.95 4.56
CA ILE A 242 -2.65 10.50 3.17
C ILE A 242 -3.63 11.31 2.34
N VAL A 243 -3.11 12.08 1.39
CA VAL A 243 -3.91 12.87 0.44
C VAL A 243 -3.95 12.16 -0.90
N GLY A 244 -5.13 12.07 -1.50
CA GLY A 244 -5.30 11.62 -2.87
C GLY A 244 -5.76 12.76 -3.77
N LEU A 245 -5.05 13.01 -4.86
CA LEU A 245 -5.32 14.08 -5.82
C LEU A 245 -5.63 13.50 -7.20
N THR A 246 -6.80 13.84 -7.74
CA THR A 246 -7.24 13.43 -9.09
C THR A 246 -6.85 14.43 -10.17
N GLU A 247 -6.85 15.71 -9.80
CA GLU A 247 -6.27 16.81 -10.56
C GLU A 247 -5.14 17.42 -9.73
N PHE A 248 -3.99 17.66 -10.33
CA PHE A 248 -2.89 18.29 -9.59
C PHE A 248 -1.93 19.06 -10.50
N LYS A 249 -1.32 20.09 -9.91
CA LYS A 249 -0.19 20.85 -10.44
C LYS A 249 0.85 20.97 -9.34
N ILE A 250 2.10 20.67 -9.69
CA ILE A 250 3.24 20.75 -8.77
C ILE A 250 4.24 21.71 -9.40
N ASP A 251 4.65 22.70 -8.63
CA ASP A 251 5.81 23.53 -8.92
C ASP A 251 6.80 23.47 -7.74
N LYS A 252 7.87 24.26 -7.79
CA LYS A 252 8.94 24.22 -6.78
C LYS A 252 8.50 24.64 -5.37
N MET A 253 7.37 25.34 -5.25
CA MET A 253 6.93 25.99 -4.01
C MET A 253 5.53 25.56 -3.60
N THR A 254 4.74 25.01 -4.52
CA THR A 254 3.33 24.67 -4.30
C THR A 254 2.92 23.35 -4.93
N ILE A 255 2.02 22.65 -4.25
CA ILE A 255 1.20 21.58 -4.80
C ILE A 255 -0.26 22.04 -4.70
N VAL A 256 -0.96 22.09 -5.83
CA VAL A 256 -2.39 22.40 -5.87
C VAL A 256 -3.09 21.23 -6.52
N GLY A 257 -4.25 20.84 -6.00
CA GLY A 257 -5.03 19.78 -6.61
C GLY A 257 -6.47 19.72 -6.14
N LYS A 258 -7.17 18.68 -6.57
CA LYS A 258 -8.50 18.32 -6.08
C LYS A 258 -8.51 16.89 -5.59
N GLU A 259 -9.14 16.67 -4.45
CA GLU A 259 -9.44 15.33 -3.94
C GLU A 259 -10.61 14.67 -4.69
N ASP A 260 -10.83 13.37 -4.47
CA ASP A 260 -11.94 12.60 -5.08
C ASP A 260 -13.33 13.20 -4.77
N ASN A 261 -13.48 13.86 -3.61
CA ASN A 261 -14.71 14.55 -3.20
C ASN A 261 -14.84 15.97 -3.79
N GLY A 262 -13.93 16.39 -4.67
CA GLY A 262 -13.90 17.71 -5.29
C GLY A 262 -13.29 18.82 -4.44
N CYS A 263 -12.88 18.54 -3.20
CA CYS A 263 -12.27 19.54 -2.32
C CYS A 263 -10.92 20.01 -2.89
N VAL A 264 -10.73 21.33 -2.92
CA VAL A 264 -9.46 21.93 -3.35
C VAL A 264 -8.42 21.71 -2.25
N PHE A 265 -7.29 21.17 -2.67
CA PHE A 265 -6.11 20.95 -1.86
C PHE A 265 -5.02 21.94 -2.26
N LYS A 266 -4.33 22.51 -1.27
CA LYS A 266 -3.14 23.32 -1.50
C LYS A 266 -2.08 23.06 -0.44
N MET A 267 -0.86 22.78 -0.87
CA MET A 267 0.32 22.71 -0.02
C MET A 267 1.35 23.72 -0.51
N TYR A 268 1.93 24.53 0.38
CA TYR A 268 2.88 25.56 -0.01
C TYR A 268 3.87 25.90 1.10
N VAL A 269 5.07 26.35 0.74
CA VAL A 269 6.10 26.77 1.70
C VAL A 269 5.61 27.94 2.55
N THR A 270 5.85 27.89 3.86
CA THR A 270 5.62 29.03 4.75
C THR A 270 6.92 29.54 5.37
N LYS A 271 6.97 30.85 5.60
CA LYS A 271 8.04 31.54 6.35
C LYS A 271 7.46 32.39 7.48
N LYS A 272 6.19 32.19 7.84
CA LYS A 272 5.56 32.96 8.92
C LYS A 272 6.29 32.63 10.23
N LYS A 273 6.58 33.66 11.01
CA LYS A 273 7.33 33.55 12.27
C LYS A 273 6.74 32.49 13.20
N ASN A 274 5.42 32.53 13.41
CA ASN A 274 4.72 31.59 14.29
C ASN A 274 4.80 30.13 13.79
N ASP A 275 4.72 29.90 12.48
CA ASP A 275 4.83 28.56 11.90
C ASP A 275 6.25 28.00 12.13
N VAL A 276 7.26 28.85 11.93
CA VAL A 276 8.67 28.50 12.16
C VAL A 276 8.94 28.24 13.65
N GLU A 277 8.35 29.02 14.55
CA GLU A 277 8.46 28.80 15.99
C GLU A 277 7.79 27.48 16.41
N LEU A 278 6.64 27.15 15.84
CA LEU A 278 5.97 25.87 16.11
C LEU A 278 6.80 24.68 15.62
N LEU A 279 7.43 24.76 14.44
CA LEU A 279 8.35 23.72 13.97
C LEU A 279 9.58 23.59 14.88
N LYS A 280 10.14 24.70 15.36
CA LYS A 280 11.27 24.66 16.31
C LYS A 280 10.88 23.97 17.61
N GLN A 281 9.70 24.28 18.15
CA GLN A 281 9.19 23.62 19.34
C GLN A 281 8.97 22.12 19.10
N TYR A 282 8.38 21.75 17.96
CA TYR A 282 8.21 20.35 17.56
C TYR A 282 9.56 19.62 17.53
N ASN A 283 10.56 20.16 16.84
CA ASN A 283 11.89 19.55 16.78
C ASN A 283 12.55 19.43 18.16
N ALA A 284 12.47 20.49 18.98
CA ALA A 284 13.01 20.46 20.34
C ALA A 284 12.31 19.44 21.25
N ASP A 285 11.04 19.12 20.98
CA ASP A 285 10.31 18.07 21.67
C ASP A 285 10.73 16.68 21.16
N ILE A 286 10.89 16.49 19.84
CA ILE A 286 11.42 15.26 19.25
C ILE A 286 12.81 14.94 19.80
N ASP A 287 13.69 15.94 19.93
CA ASP A 287 15.07 15.75 20.42
C ASP A 287 15.15 15.25 21.87
N LYS A 288 14.06 15.39 22.65
CA LYS A 288 13.96 14.86 24.03
C LYS A 288 13.46 13.41 24.07
N VAL A 289 12.86 12.92 22.98
CA VAL A 289 12.27 11.57 22.92
C VAL A 289 13.39 10.55 22.74
N SER A 290 13.22 9.37 23.34
CA SER A 290 14.19 8.29 23.17
C SER A 290 14.26 7.82 21.72
N GLN A 291 15.44 7.39 21.25
CA GLN A 291 15.58 6.88 19.89
C GLN A 291 14.64 5.70 19.62
N ASN A 292 14.40 4.84 20.63
CA ASN A 292 13.49 3.70 20.52
C ASN A 292 12.05 4.14 20.26
N ASP A 293 11.55 5.16 20.96
CA ASP A 293 10.19 5.66 20.75
C ASP A 293 10.05 6.35 19.37
N ILE A 294 11.10 7.06 18.93
CA ILE A 294 11.15 7.66 17.58
C ILE A 294 11.10 6.57 16.51
N ASP A 295 11.89 5.51 16.66
CA ASP A 295 11.93 4.41 15.70
C ASP A 295 10.61 3.65 15.66
N MET A 296 10.01 3.41 16.83
CA MET A 296 8.68 2.81 16.93
C MET A 296 7.61 3.69 16.25
N PHE A 297 7.61 4.99 16.48
CA PHE A 297 6.71 5.93 15.80
C PHE A 297 6.89 5.88 14.29
N LYS A 298 8.13 5.99 13.80
CA LYS A 298 8.43 5.92 12.36
C LYS A 298 7.96 4.61 11.75
N GLN A 299 8.19 3.49 12.42
CA GLN A 299 7.76 2.18 11.96
C GLN A 299 6.23 2.08 11.89
N ILE A 300 5.52 2.37 12.97
CA ILE A 300 4.06 2.26 13.02
C ILE A 300 3.42 3.22 12.00
N ASN A 301 3.88 4.46 11.98
CA ASN A 301 3.30 5.49 11.13
C ASN A 301 3.56 5.22 9.64
N SER A 302 4.77 4.78 9.27
CA SER A 302 5.08 4.37 7.89
C SER A 302 4.28 3.13 7.45
N GLN A 303 4.10 2.14 8.33
CA GLN A 303 3.28 0.96 8.03
C GLN A 303 1.80 1.34 7.83
N GLU A 304 1.24 2.15 8.73
CA GLU A 304 -0.13 2.65 8.62
C GLU A 304 -0.32 3.47 7.33
N ALA A 305 0.64 4.32 6.99
CA ALA A 305 0.64 5.09 5.75
C ALA A 305 0.62 4.17 4.53
N LEU A 306 1.51 3.18 4.48
CA LEU A 306 1.59 2.21 3.38
C LEU A 306 0.28 1.43 3.22
N TRP A 307 -0.37 0.97 4.30
CA TRP A 307 -1.66 0.28 4.21
C TRP A 307 -2.78 1.19 3.72
N ASN A 308 -2.81 2.45 4.18
CA ASN A 308 -3.79 3.43 3.74
C ASN A 308 -3.60 3.83 2.28
N LEU A 309 -2.36 3.90 1.81
CA LEU A 309 -2.04 4.08 0.39
C LEU A 309 -2.64 2.93 -0.43
N GLU A 310 -2.36 1.67 -0.08
CA GLU A 310 -2.89 0.52 -0.84
C GLU A 310 -4.40 0.47 -0.87
N LYS A 311 -5.03 0.77 0.27
CA LYS A 311 -6.49 0.83 0.37
C LYS A 311 -7.05 1.88 -0.59
N LYS A 312 -6.51 3.09 -0.59
CA LYS A 312 -6.96 4.16 -1.51
C LYS A 312 -6.78 3.79 -2.97
N VAL A 313 -5.66 3.16 -3.34
CA VAL A 313 -5.45 2.66 -4.70
C VAL A 313 -6.51 1.64 -5.07
N TYR A 314 -6.72 0.65 -4.21
CA TYR A 314 -7.68 -0.42 -4.44
C TYR A 314 -9.12 0.10 -4.59
N GLU A 315 -9.50 1.08 -3.77
CA GLU A 315 -10.84 1.68 -3.78
C GLU A 315 -11.09 2.57 -5.01
N ASN A 316 -10.09 3.30 -5.49
CA ASN A 316 -10.29 4.36 -6.50
C ASN A 316 -9.81 4.00 -7.91
N CYS A 317 -8.83 3.09 -8.04
CA CYS A 317 -8.20 2.82 -9.34
C CYS A 317 -8.81 1.63 -10.08
N TRP A 318 -9.42 0.68 -9.36
CA TRP A 318 -9.88 -0.58 -9.92
C TRP A 318 -11.39 -0.73 -9.80
N SER A 319 -11.98 -1.37 -10.81
CA SER A 319 -13.40 -1.73 -10.85
C SER A 319 -13.53 -3.24 -10.75
N GLU A 320 -14.67 -3.71 -10.24
CA GLU A 320 -15.03 -5.13 -10.34
C GLU A 320 -15.26 -5.48 -11.81
N LYS A 321 -14.78 -6.65 -12.23
CA LYS A 321 -15.37 -7.30 -13.40
C LYS A 321 -16.69 -7.87 -12.95
N GLU A 322 -17.77 -7.55 -13.65
CA GLU A 322 -19.02 -8.29 -13.49
C GLU A 322 -18.75 -9.72 -14.01
N PHE A 323 -18.82 -10.69 -13.10
CA PHE A 323 -18.79 -12.11 -13.47
C PHE A 323 -20.20 -12.50 -13.87
N ASN A 324 -20.47 -12.54 -15.17
CA ASN A 324 -21.71 -13.09 -15.72
C ASN A 324 -21.62 -14.60 -15.85
#